data_AF-A0A166MV73-F1
#
_entry.id   AF-A0A166MV73-F1
#
_cell.length_a   1.000
_cell.length_b   1.000
_cell.length_c   1.000
_cell.angle_alpha   90.00
_cell.angle_beta   90.00
_cell.angle_gamma   90.00
#
_symmetry.space_group_name_H-M   'P 1'
#
loop_
_entity.id
_entity.type
_entity.pdbx_description
1 polymer ?
#
loop_
_entity_poly.entity_id
_entity_poly.type
_entity_poly.pdbx_seq_one_letter_code
_entity_poly.pdbx_strand_id
1 'polypeptide(L)' 'MAPSTTFYHPRNLVESLLAASTEMARALRYQGAATFEYLEYLVNSHTGEWLFIEINPRI' A
#
# COMPACT_ATOMS: atom_id res chain seq x y z
N MET A 1 10.87 21.67 15.95
CA MET A 1 11.11 20.42 15.22
C MET A 1 9.90 19.52 15.45
N ALA A 2 9.09 19.26 14.42
CA ALA A 2 7.98 18.32 14.55
C ALA A 2 8.55 16.90 14.74
N PRO A 3 7.94 16.04 15.57
CA PRO A 3 8.41 14.67 15.71
C PRO A 3 8.26 13.99 14.35
N SER A 4 9.35 13.43 13.82
CA SER A 4 9.26 12.46 12.75
C SER A 4 8.55 11.25 13.33
N THR A 5 7.23 11.17 13.16
CA THR A 5 6.48 9.93 13.35
C THR A 5 6.95 8.97 12.27
N THR A 6 8.00 8.21 12.57
CA THR A 6 8.35 7.02 11.81
C THR A 6 7.15 6.08 11.92
N PHE A 7 6.31 6.06 10.90
CA PHE A 7 5.20 5.11 10.79
C PHE A 7 5.80 3.70 10.66
N TYR A 8 5.98 3.03 11.80
CA TYR A 8 6.37 1.62 11.85
C TYR A 8 5.15 0.78 11.47
N HIS A 9 5.04 0.47 10.19
CA HIS A 9 4.06 -0.49 9.71
C HIS A 9 4.52 -1.91 10.09
N PRO A 10 3.63 -2.76 10.63
CA PRO A 10 3.92 -4.16 10.87
C PRO A 10 4.40 -4.86 9.59
N ARG A 11 5.42 -5.73 9.67
CA ARG A 11 6.01 -6.38 8.47
C ARG A 11 4.98 -7.18 7.68
N ASN A 12 4.09 -7.88 8.37
CA ASN A 12 2.99 -8.64 7.79
C ASN A 12 2.06 -7.77 6.92
N LEU A 13 1.86 -6.51 7.31
CA LEU A 13 1.04 -5.56 6.57
C LEU A 13 1.68 -5.19 5.23
N VAL A 14 2.99 -4.89 5.26
CA VAL A 14 3.77 -4.57 4.06
C VAL A 14 3.77 -5.76 3.08
N GLU A 15 3.88 -6.98 3.60
CA GLU A 15 3.82 -8.21 2.79
C GLU A 15 2.44 -8.38 2.12
N SER A 16 1.35 -8.10 2.82
CA SER A 16 0.00 -8.13 2.25
C SER A 16 -0.21 -7.09 1.15
N LEU A 17 0.25 -5.85 1.36
CA LEU A 17 0.16 -4.79 0.35
C LEU A 17 1.00 -5.11 -0.90
N LEU A 18 2.19 -5.65 -0.71
CA LEU A 18 3.05 -6.10 -1.80
C LEU A 18 2.41 -7.23 -2.61
N ALA A 19 1.82 -8.23 -1.94
CA ALA A 19 1.13 -9.33 -2.60
C ALA A 19 -0.04 -8.81 -3.44
N ALA A 20 -0.90 -7.95 -2.87
CA ALA A 20 -2.02 -7.35 -3.57
C ALA A 20 -1.58 -6.50 -4.77
N SER A 21 -0.55 -5.65 -4.60
CA SER A 21 0.01 -4.82 -5.68
C SER A 21 0.52 -5.69 -6.84
N THR A 22 1.26 -6.74 -6.52
CA THR A 22 1.85 -7.64 -7.52
C THR A 22 0.78 -8.45 -8.26
N GLU A 23 -0.25 -8.89 -7.55
CA GLU A 23 -1.39 -9.58 -8.16
C GLU A 23 -2.12 -8.67 -9.15
N MET A 24 -2.41 -7.43 -8.76
CA MET A 24 -3.04 -6.44 -9.64
C MET A 24 -2.17 -6.11 -10.86
N ALA A 25 -0.87 -5.86 -10.67
CA ALA A 25 0.06 -5.61 -11.77
C ALA A 25 0.08 -6.77 -12.78
N ARG A 26 0.08 -8.02 -12.27
CA ARG A 26 0.02 -9.22 -13.11
C ARG A 26 -1.30 -9.33 -13.86
N ALA A 27 -2.43 -9.09 -13.19
CA ALA A 27 -3.76 -9.14 -13.80
C ALA A 27 -3.91 -8.10 -14.92
N LEU A 28 -3.35 -6.91 -14.73
CA LEU A 28 -3.31 -5.83 -15.73
C LEU A 28 -2.24 -6.04 -16.82
N ARG A 29 -1.39 -7.07 -16.69
CA ARG A 29 -0.22 -7.30 -17.53
C ARG A 29 0.69 -6.06 -17.61
N TYR A 30 0.75 -5.28 -16.54
CA TYR A 30 1.42 -3.99 -16.50
C TYR A 30 2.92 -4.17 -16.83
N GLN A 31 3.44 -3.26 -17.65
CA GLN A 31 4.84 -3.24 -18.06
C GLN A 31 5.48 -1.94 -17.60
N GLY A 32 6.67 -2.02 -17.00
CA GLY A 32 7.38 -0.87 -16.47
C GLY A 32 7.09 -0.61 -14.98
N ALA A 33 7.45 0.60 -14.52
CA ALA A 33 7.30 1.00 -13.13
C ALA A 33 5.95 1.72 -12.89
N ALA A 34 5.38 1.50 -11.72
CA ALA A 34 4.19 2.19 -11.22
C ALA A 34 4.22 2.24 -9.69
N THR A 35 3.45 3.17 -9.13
CA THR A 35 3.18 3.24 -7.70
C THR A 35 1.75 2.82 -7.44
N PHE A 36 1.54 1.93 -6.46
CA PHE A 36 0.22 1.54 -5.97
C PHE A 36 -0.02 2.24 -4.64
N GLU A 37 -1.04 3.09 -4.59
CA GLU A 37 -1.35 3.89 -3.42
C GLU A 37 -2.48 3.28 -2.60
N TYR A 38 -2.26 3.23 -1.28
CA TYR A 38 -3.18 2.68 -0.33
C TYR A 38 -3.38 3.66 0.83
N LEU A 39 -4.59 3.72 1.36
CA LEU A 39 -4.93 4.47 2.58
C LEU A 39 -5.17 3.49 3.72
N GLU A 40 -4.52 3.72 4.86
CA GLU A 40 -4.83 2.98 6.08
C GLU A 40 -6.25 3.34 6.55
N TYR A 41 -7.13 2.34 6.60
CA TYR A 41 -8.50 2.53 7.04
C TYR A 41 -8.58 2.47 8.57
N LEU A 42 -8.52 3.64 9.20
CA LEU A 42 -8.60 3.80 10.65
C LEU A 42 -10.05 3.78 11.15
N VAL A 43 -10.81 2.71 10.87
CA VAL A 43 -12.09 2.48 11.58
C VAL A 43 -11.84 1.50 12.70
N ASN A 44 -11.66 2.05 13.90
CA ASN A 44 -11.15 1.37 15.09
C ASN A 44 -9.65 1.01 14.92
N SER A 45 -8.80 1.44 15.85
CA SER A 45 -7.32 1.40 15.77
C SER A 45 -6.69 -0.01 15.69
N HIS A 46 -7.47 -1.03 15.36
CA HIS A 46 -7.15 -2.44 15.50
C HIS A 46 -7.42 -3.29 14.25
N THR A 47 -8.06 -2.75 13.20
CA THR A 47 -8.38 -3.58 12.02
C THR A 47 -7.15 -3.83 11.14
N GLY A 48 -6.22 -2.87 11.06
CA GLY A 48 -5.05 -2.96 10.18
C GLY A 48 -5.43 -3.08 8.70
N GLU A 49 -6.62 -2.59 8.35
CA GLU A 49 -7.15 -2.65 6.99
C GLU A 49 -6.57 -1.51 6.13
N TRP A 50 -6.36 -1.81 4.85
CA TRP A 50 -5.91 -0.84 3.87
C TRP A 50 -6.83 -0.84 2.67
N LEU A 51 -7.16 0.36 2.22
CA LEU A 51 -8.00 0.60 1.06
C LEU A 51 -7.11 1.01 -0.10
N PHE A 52 -7.23 0.29 -1.21
CA PHE A 52 -6.61 0.69 -2.46
C PHE A 52 -7.24 2.00 -2.97
N ILE A 53 -6.40 2.95 -3.40
CA ILE A 53 -6.84 4.25 -3.92
C ILE A 53 -6.65 4.29 -5.44
N GLU A 54 -5.40 4.19 -5.89
CA GLU A 54 -5.05 4.36 -7.29
C GLU A 54 -3.74 3.67 -7.69
N ILE A 55 -3.55 3.50 -8.99
CA ILE A 55 -2.27 3.14 -9.61
C ILE A 55 -1.77 4.39 -10.34
N ASN A 56 -0.55 4.81 -10.02
CA ASN A 56 0.18 5.84 -10.73
C ASN A 56 1.12 5.17 -11.74
N PRO A 57 0.79 5.08 -13.04
CA PRO A 57 1.57 4.36 -14.04
C PRO A 57 2.78 5.17 -14.54
N ARG A 58 3.59 5.63 -13.59
CA ARG A 58 4.77 6.48 -13.79
C ARG A 58 5.73 6.34 -12.60
N ILE A 59 6.96 6.79 -12.81
CA ILE A 59 7.98 6.99 -11.76
C ILE A 59 7.76 8.36 -11.10
#